data_AF-A0A7C6JPL0-F1
#
_entry.id   AF-A0A7C6JPL0-F1
#
_cell.length_a   1.000
_cell.length_b   1.000
_cell.length_c   1.000
_cell.angle_alpha   90.00
_cell.angle_beta   90.00
_cell.angle_gamma   90.00
#
_symmetry.space_group_name_H-M   'P 1'
#
loop_
_entity.id
_entity.type
_entity.pdbx_description
1 polymer ?
#
loop_
_entity_poly.entity_id
_entity_poly.type
_entity_poly.pdbx_seq_one_letter_code
_entity_poly.pdbx_strand_id
1 'polypeptide(L)' 'MKVKELIFSLTGVTVNTDNLADLKAHPRDYTESDEEAALLAELFFVLEQTEESEELP' A
#
# COMPACT_ATOMS: atom_id res chain seq x y z
N MET A 1 -13.72 7.93 -1.11
CA MET A 1 -12.81 7.37 -2.13
C MET A 1 -12.50 5.94 -1.72
N LYS A 2 -12.49 4.98 -2.64
CA LYS A 2 -12.16 3.58 -2.28
C LYS A 2 -10.65 3.42 -2.09
N VAL A 3 -10.23 2.47 -1.25
CA VAL A 3 -8.80 2.22 -0.97
C VAL A 3 -8.03 1.94 -2.26
N LYS A 4 -8.56 1.10 -3.15
CA LYS A 4 -7.92 0.81 -4.44
C LYS A 4 -7.76 2.02 -5.36
N GLU A 5 -8.71 2.96 -5.33
CA GLU A 5 -8.63 4.20 -6.10
C GLU A 5 -7.53 5.11 -5.54
N LEU A 6 -7.37 5.12 -4.21
CA LEU A 6 -6.28 5.84 -3.54
C LEU A 6 -4.92 5.24 -3.88
N ILE A 7 -4.78 3.92 -3.76
CA ILE A 7 -3.55 3.20 -4.11
C ILE A 7 -3.17 3.50 -5.55
N PHE A 8 -4.10 3.33 -6.49
CA PHE A 8 -3.86 3.65 -7.90
C PHE A 8 -3.45 5.11 -8.10
N SER A 9 -4.10 6.05 -7.41
CA SER A 9 -3.77 7.49 -7.54
C SER A 9 -2.37 7.82 -7.00
N LEU A 10 -1.87 7.07 -6.01
CA LEU A 10 -0.57 7.30 -5.38
C LEU A 10 0.57 6.60 -6.12
N THR A 11 0.34 5.39 -6.64
CA THR A 11 1.41 4.52 -7.15
C THR A 11 1.25 4.13 -8.61
N GLY A 12 0.06 4.33 -9.20
CA GLY A 12 -0.30 3.79 -10.51
C GLY A 12 -0.63 2.29 -10.49
N VAL A 13 -0.53 1.62 -9.34
CA VAL A 13 -0.76 0.17 -9.21
C VAL A 13 -2.25 -0.12 -9.10
N THR A 14 -2.73 -1.07 -9.89
CA THR A 14 -4.09 -1.60 -9.78
C THR A 14 -4.11 -2.74 -8.77
N VAL A 15 -5.00 -2.66 -7.78
CA VAL A 15 -5.18 -3.73 -6.77
C VAL A 15 -6.59 -4.31 -6.85
N ASN A 16 -6.71 -5.63 -6.66
CA ASN A 16 -7.98 -6.36 -6.76
C ASN A 16 -8.69 -6.55 -5.40
N THR A 17 -8.29 -5.81 -4.36
CA THR A 17 -8.93 -5.79 -3.04
C THR A 17 -9.21 -4.37 -2.55
N ASP A 18 -10.24 -4.21 -1.73
CA ASP A 18 -10.50 -2.99 -0.97
C ASP A 18 -10.10 -3.14 0.52
N ASN A 19 -9.62 -4.33 0.94
CA ASN A 19 -9.13 -4.59 2.30
C ASN A 19 -7.66 -4.17 2.42
N LEU A 20 -7.42 -3.02 3.05
CA LEU A 20 -6.09 -2.47 3.25
C LEU A 20 -5.19 -3.37 4.13
N ALA A 21 -5.76 -4.02 5.14
CA ALA A 21 -4.98 -4.88 6.05
C ALA A 21 -4.43 -6.10 5.32
N ASP A 22 -5.26 -6.75 4.50
CA ASP A 22 -4.85 -7.90 3.70
C ASP A 22 -3.84 -7.47 2.62
N LEU A 23 -4.08 -6.32 1.97
CA LEU A 23 -3.17 -5.77 0.97
C LEU A 23 -1.79 -5.47 1.55
N LYS A 24 -1.74 -4.94 2.78
CA LYS A 24 -0.49 -4.66 3.50
C LYS A 24 0.26 -5.93 3.87
N ALA A 25 -0.45 -6.97 4.34
CA ALA A 25 0.18 -8.24 4.74
C ALA A 25 0.65 -9.08 3.54
N HIS A 26 -0.11 -9.06 2.44
CA HIS A 26 0.09 -9.94 1.28
C HIS A 26 -0.08 -9.18 -0.05
N PRO A 27 0.75 -8.16 -0.35
CA PRO A 27 0.55 -7.31 -1.53
C PRO A 27 0.57 -8.10 -2.84
N ARG A 28 1.38 -9.16 -2.93
CA ARG A 28 1.50 -9.98 -4.14
C ARG A 28 0.21 -10.72 -4.53
N ASP A 29 -0.63 -11.06 -3.57
CA ASP A 29 -1.90 -11.75 -3.83
C ASP A 29 -2.89 -10.83 -4.54
N TYR A 30 -2.65 -9.52 -4.50
CA TYR A 30 -3.57 -8.50 -4.99
C TYR A 30 -3.02 -7.61 -6.11
N THR A 31 -1.79 -7.87 -6.60
CA THR A 31 -1.14 -7.16 -7.72
C THR A 31 -0.85 -8.08 -8.91
N GLU A 32 -0.60 -7.50 -10.09
CA GLU A 32 -0.34 -8.26 -11.32
C GLU A 32 1.10 -8.78 -11.38
N SER A 33 2.05 -8.04 -10.79
CA SER A 33 3.47 -8.38 -10.81
C SER A 33 4.15 -8.28 -9.45
N ASP A 34 5.34 -8.90 -9.36
CA ASP A 34 6.22 -8.81 -8.20
C ASP A 34 6.76 -7.38 -8.01
N GLU A 35 6.94 -6.65 -9.11
CA GLU A 35 7.44 -5.27 -9.11
C GLU A 35 6.40 -4.31 -8.49
N GLU A 36 5.13 -4.47 -8.85
CA GLU A 36 4.03 -3.76 -8.21
C GLU A 36 3.88 -4.11 -6.72
N ALA A 37 4.03 -5.40 -6.38
CA ALA A 37 3.95 -5.85 -4.99
C ALA A 37 5.06 -5.21 -4.14
N ALA A 38 6.28 -5.14 -4.69
CA ALA A 38 7.43 -4.52 -4.05
C ALA A 38 7.21 -3.02 -3.83
N LEU A 39 6.70 -2.30 -4.85
CA LEU A 39 6.37 -0.87 -4.73
C LEU A 39 5.34 -0.61 -3.61
N LEU A 40 4.31 -1.46 -3.50
CA LEU A 40 3.34 -1.33 -2.41
C LEU A 40 3.95 -1.63 -1.03
N ALA A 41 4.83 -2.63 -0.93
CA ALA A 41 5.53 -2.92 0.31
C ALA A 41 6.41 -1.75 0.76
N GLU A 42 7.14 -1.11 -0.15
CA GLU A 42 7.91 0.10 0.12
C GLU A 42 7.01 1.26 0.56
N LEU A 43 5.87 1.48 -0.11
CA LEU A 43 4.90 2.50 0.29
C LEU A 43 4.41 2.28 1.73
N PHE A 44 4.00 1.06 2.07
CA PHE A 44 3.50 0.77 3.42
C PHE A 44 4.59 0.93 4.48
N PHE A 45 5.82 0.54 4.17
CA PHE A 45 6.96 0.77 5.06
C PHE A 45 7.19 2.26 5.32
N VAL A 46 7.18 3.10 4.27
CA VAL A 46 7.34 4.56 4.43
C VAL A 46 6.21 5.15 5.27
N LEU A 47 4.97 4.71 5.07
CA LEU A 47 3.82 5.19 5.84
C LEU A 47 3.93 4.84 7.34
N GLU A 48 4.39 3.63 7.67
CA GLU A 48 4.67 3.25 9.06
C GLU A 48 5.71 4.16 9.71
N GLN A 49 6.79 4.50 9.00
CA GLN A 49 7.83 5.39 9.51
C GLN A 49 7.33 6.83 9.72
N THR A 50 6.35 7.28 8.93
CA THR A 50 5.72 8.59 9.13
C THR A 50 4.76 8.61 10.31
N GLU A 51 4.02 7.54 10.56
CA GLU A 51 3.15 7.41 11.73
C GLU A 51 3.97 7.41 13.05
N GLU A 52 5.13 6.75 13.06
CA GLU A 52 6.06 6.79 14.20
C GLU A 52 6.69 8.17 14.43
N SER A 53 6.80 9.01 13.39
CA SER A 53 7.40 10.35 13.47
C SER A 53 6.42 11.44 13.92
N GLU A 54 5.11 11.23 13.83
CA GLU A 54 4.10 12.16 14.34
C GLU A 54 3.89 12.08 15.87
N GLU A 55 4.55 11.13 16.56
CA GLU A 55 4.55 11.02 18.04
C GLU A 55 5.63 11.87 18.75
N LEU A 56 6.10 12.97 18.14
CA LEU A 56 6.97 13.93 18.81
C LEU A 56 6.19 15.19 19.23
N PRO A 57 6.06 15.48 20.55
CA PRO A 57 5.39 16.69 21.06
C PRO A 57 6.16 17.98 20.77
#